data_AF-A0ABD4K4Y0-F1
#
_entry.id   AF-A0ABD4K4Y0-F1
#
_cell.length_a   1.000
_cell.length_b   1.000
_cell.length_c   1.000
_cell.angle_alpha   90.00
_cell.angle_beta   90.00
_cell.angle_gamma   90.00
#
_symmetry.space_group_name_H-M   'P 1'
#
loop_
_entity.id
_entity.type
_entity.pdbx_description
1 polymer ?
#
loop_
_entity_poly.entity_id
_entity_poly.type
_entity_poly.pdbx_seq_one_letter_code
_entity_poly.pdbx_strand_id
1 'polypeptide(L)'
;ATVDNKGGMTVADADSIGIQIDGDKAVVNNDGDNAISNGGTGTQVNGDEATVNNNGSTTVDGKDSTGTEINGDKAIVNNDGDSTILDGGTGTRITGDDATANNSGNTTVDGQGSTGTEIAGNNAVVNQDGELDVSGGGHGIDITGDSATVDNKGGMTVADADSIGIQIDGDKAVVNNDGDN
;
A
#
# COMPACT_ATOMS: atom_id res chain seq x y z
N ALA A 1 13.01 -1.34 -15.91
CA ALA A 1 14.33 -1.19 -15.23
C ALA A 1 14.36 -2.06 -13.97
N THR A 2 15.51 -2.26 -13.32
CA THR A 2 15.57 -3.01 -12.05
C THR A 2 16.39 -2.23 -11.01
N VAL A 3 15.87 -2.10 -9.79
CA VAL A 3 16.54 -1.46 -8.65
C VAL A 3 16.52 -2.42 -7.46
N ASP A 4 17.68 -2.62 -6.82
CA ASP A 4 17.83 -3.41 -5.59
C ASP A 4 18.26 -2.48 -4.44
N ASN A 5 17.31 -2.04 -3.62
CA ASN A 5 17.58 -1.25 -2.42
C ASN A 5 17.76 -2.15 -1.20
N LYS A 6 19.02 -2.45 -0.87
CA LYS A 6 19.40 -3.27 0.30
C LYS A 6 19.67 -2.46 1.57
N GLY A 7 19.80 -1.14 1.43
CA GLY A 7 20.02 -0.23 2.54
C GLY A 7 18.70 0.36 3.02
N GLY A 8 18.67 0.85 4.25
CA GLY A 8 17.52 1.62 4.70
C GLY A 8 17.38 2.92 3.90
N MET A 9 16.13 3.33 3.64
CA MET A 9 15.81 4.57 2.94
C MET A 9 15.14 5.55 3.90
N THR A 10 15.46 6.83 3.78
CA THR A 10 14.73 7.89 4.47
C THR A 10 14.37 8.99 3.49
N VAL A 11 13.08 9.32 3.44
CA VAL A 11 12.51 10.40 2.62
C VAL A 11 11.72 11.29 3.57
N ALA A 12 12.14 12.54 3.74
CA ALA A 12 11.65 13.37 4.85
C ALA A 12 11.22 14.80 4.46
N ASP A 13 11.37 15.17 3.19
CA ASP A 13 10.96 16.48 2.69
C ASP A 13 9.74 16.34 1.77
N ALA A 14 8.89 17.37 1.75
CA ALA A 14 7.73 17.40 0.87
C ALA A 14 8.13 17.27 -0.61
N ASP A 15 7.33 16.55 -1.39
CA ASP A 15 7.52 16.29 -2.82
C ASP A 15 8.84 15.56 -3.17
N SER A 16 9.59 15.10 -2.17
CA SER A 16 10.82 14.34 -2.40
C SER A 16 10.51 12.87 -2.71
N ILE A 17 11.29 12.29 -3.62
CA ILE A 17 11.13 10.90 -4.04
C ILE A 17 12.45 10.16 -3.79
N GLY A 18 12.39 9.02 -3.10
CA GLY A 18 13.56 8.19 -2.83
C GLY A 18 14.04 7.43 -4.07
N ILE A 19 13.14 6.65 -4.68
CA ILE A 19 13.38 5.92 -5.94
C ILE A 19 12.30 6.33 -6.94
N GLN A 20 12.70 6.81 -8.13
CA GLN A 20 11.77 7.06 -9.24
C GLN A 20 12.19 6.26 -10.46
N ILE A 21 11.23 5.57 -11.08
CA ILE A 21 11.42 4.86 -12.36
C ILE A 21 10.28 5.18 -13.31
N ASP A 22 10.61 5.67 -14.50
CA ASP A 22 9.67 5.74 -15.62
C ASP A 22 9.94 4.59 -16.59
N GLY A 23 8.96 3.71 -16.77
CA GLY A 23 8.97 2.66 -17.77
C GLY A 23 8.28 1.37 -17.33
N ASP A 24 7.59 0.74 -18.28
CA ASP A 24 6.87 -0.51 -18.10
C ASP A 24 7.79 -1.64 -17.59
N LYS A 25 7.21 -2.58 -16.85
CA LYS A 25 7.88 -3.78 -16.33
C LYS A 25 9.09 -3.44 -15.46
N ALA A 26 9.07 -2.26 -14.82
CA ALA A 26 10.06 -1.92 -13.82
C ALA A 26 9.94 -2.86 -12.62
N VAL A 27 11.08 -3.21 -12.01
CA VAL A 27 11.14 -4.05 -10.82
C VAL A 27 11.94 -3.31 -9.76
N VAL A 28 11.36 -3.10 -8.58
CA VAL A 28 12.05 -2.54 -7.42
C VAL A 28 12.03 -3.54 -6.29
N ASN A 29 13.18 -3.83 -5.69
CA ASN A 29 13.33 -4.68 -4.52
C ASN A 29 13.80 -3.82 -3.34
N ASN A 30 12.92 -3.51 -2.41
CA ASN A 30 13.20 -2.78 -1.17
C ASN A 30 13.39 -3.79 -0.04
N ASP A 31 14.63 -4.27 0.11
CA ASP A 31 15.02 -5.18 1.19
C ASP A 31 15.36 -4.45 2.50
N GLY A 32 15.74 -3.17 2.41
CA GLY A 32 16.03 -2.34 3.58
C GLY A 32 14.79 -1.65 4.14
N ASP A 33 14.86 -1.29 5.42
CA ASP A 33 13.78 -0.57 6.10
C ASP A 33 13.62 0.85 5.57
N ASN A 34 12.39 1.29 5.32
CA ASN A 34 12.08 2.58 4.72
C ASN A 34 11.31 3.45 5.73
N ALA A 35 11.75 4.69 5.91
CA ALA A 35 11.06 5.70 6.70
C ALA A 35 10.70 6.90 5.83
N ILE A 36 9.41 7.14 5.64
CA ILE A 36 8.88 8.20 4.78
C ILE A 36 8.08 9.16 5.64
N SER A 37 8.30 10.47 5.47
CA SER A 37 7.54 11.50 6.19
C SER A 37 7.42 12.83 5.47
N ASN A 38 6.60 13.72 6.02
CA ASN A 38 6.39 15.12 5.60
C ASN A 38 6.00 15.29 4.11
N GLY A 39 5.17 14.40 3.56
CA GLY A 39 4.72 14.47 2.17
C GLY A 39 5.73 13.92 1.16
N GLY A 40 6.73 13.16 1.62
CA GLY A 40 7.66 12.45 0.75
C GLY A 40 7.06 11.16 0.15
N THR A 41 7.67 10.67 -0.92
CA THR A 41 7.37 9.37 -1.53
C THR A 41 8.60 8.46 -1.49
N GLY A 42 8.47 7.25 -0.95
CA GLY A 42 9.56 6.29 -0.87
C GLY A 42 9.97 5.78 -2.26
N THR A 43 9.11 4.97 -2.86
CA THR A 43 9.29 4.42 -4.20
C THR A 43 8.15 4.87 -5.10
N GLN A 44 8.48 5.47 -6.25
CA GLN A 44 7.53 5.82 -7.30
C GLN A 44 7.89 5.11 -8.61
N VAL A 45 6.91 4.48 -9.24
CA VAL A 45 7.06 3.88 -10.56
C VAL A 45 5.94 4.34 -11.49
N ASN A 46 6.30 4.90 -12.65
CA ASN A 46 5.36 5.25 -13.70
C ASN A 46 5.53 4.28 -14.88
N GLY A 47 4.64 3.30 -15.02
CA GLY A 47 4.71 2.31 -16.08
C GLY A 47 3.88 1.06 -15.80
N ASP A 48 3.36 0.46 -16.87
CA ASP A 48 2.50 -0.72 -16.79
C ASP A 48 3.29 -1.97 -16.39
N GLU A 49 2.63 -2.94 -15.79
CA GLU A 49 3.20 -4.22 -15.36
C GLU A 49 4.42 -4.07 -14.43
N ALA A 50 4.52 -2.93 -13.72
CA ALA A 50 5.56 -2.69 -12.73
C ALA A 50 5.41 -3.64 -11.54
N THR A 51 6.53 -4.02 -10.92
CA THR A 51 6.58 -4.83 -9.71
C THR A 51 7.41 -4.12 -8.64
N VAL A 52 6.85 -3.91 -7.46
CA VAL A 52 7.59 -3.41 -6.29
C VAL A 52 7.49 -4.44 -5.17
N ASN A 53 8.64 -4.89 -4.67
CA ASN A 53 8.75 -5.83 -3.55
C ASN A 53 9.26 -5.07 -2.33
N ASN A 54 8.40 -4.84 -1.35
CA ASN A 54 8.72 -4.21 -0.07
C ASN A 54 8.95 -5.30 0.97
N ASN A 55 10.18 -5.84 1.00
CA ASN A 55 10.59 -6.93 1.88
C ASN A 55 11.08 -6.40 3.24
N GLY A 56 11.66 -5.20 3.26
CA GLY A 56 12.01 -4.48 4.48
C GLY A 56 10.79 -3.81 5.11
N SER A 57 10.90 -3.45 6.39
CA SER A 57 9.79 -2.76 7.06
C SER A 57 9.60 -1.36 6.48
N THR A 58 8.36 -0.88 6.39
CA THR A 58 8.05 0.46 5.88
C THR A 58 7.27 1.25 6.92
N THR A 59 7.80 2.39 7.34
CA THR A 59 7.08 3.38 8.14
C THR A 59 6.74 4.58 7.27
N VAL A 60 5.46 4.95 7.22
CA VAL A 60 4.97 6.15 6.54
C VAL A 60 4.29 7.03 7.58
N ASP A 61 4.90 8.17 7.89
CA ASP A 61 4.46 9.05 8.97
C ASP A 61 4.21 10.47 8.45
N GLY A 62 2.94 10.85 8.42
CA GLY A 62 2.52 12.21 8.18
C GLY A 62 1.79 12.41 6.87
N LYS A 63 0.93 13.43 6.88
CA LYS A 63 -0.01 13.76 5.82
C LYS A 63 0.64 13.76 4.42
N ASP A 64 -0.06 13.11 3.49
CA ASP A 64 0.28 13.02 2.05
C ASP A 64 1.61 12.26 1.77
N SER A 65 2.26 11.70 2.80
CA SER A 65 3.43 10.84 2.63
C SER A 65 3.01 9.50 2.04
N THR A 66 3.85 8.93 1.17
CA THR A 66 3.54 7.66 0.49
C THR A 66 4.72 6.70 0.54
N GLY A 67 4.52 5.47 1.00
CA GLY A 67 5.58 4.45 1.00
C GLY A 67 5.93 4.01 -0.41
N THR A 68 4.97 3.42 -1.10
CA THR A 68 5.07 3.00 -2.52
C THR A 68 3.94 3.60 -3.34
N GLU A 69 4.28 4.18 -4.48
CA GLU A 69 3.33 4.71 -5.46
C GLU A 69 3.60 4.10 -6.84
N ILE A 70 2.58 3.52 -7.46
CA ILE A 70 2.67 3.07 -8.86
C ILE A 70 1.56 3.70 -9.68
N ASN A 71 1.92 4.29 -10.81
CA ASN A 71 1.00 4.75 -11.84
C ASN A 71 1.17 3.85 -13.08
N GLY A 72 0.30 2.86 -13.25
CA GLY A 72 0.36 1.91 -14.35
C GLY A 72 -0.57 0.71 -14.15
N ASP A 73 -1.09 0.20 -15.26
CA ASP A 73 -2.00 -0.95 -15.27
C ASP A 73 -1.23 -2.23 -14.93
N LYS A 74 -1.91 -3.22 -14.33
CA LYS A 74 -1.36 -4.53 -13.96
C LYS A 74 -0.12 -4.46 -13.05
N ALA A 75 0.01 -3.36 -12.31
CA ALA A 75 1.04 -3.21 -11.31
C ALA A 75 0.90 -4.28 -10.23
N ILE A 76 2.02 -4.76 -9.70
CA ILE A 76 2.08 -5.72 -8.62
C ILE A 76 2.91 -5.13 -7.49
N VAL A 77 2.32 -4.99 -6.30
CA VAL A 77 3.06 -4.63 -5.08
C VAL A 77 3.04 -5.82 -4.13
N ASN A 78 4.21 -6.24 -3.66
CA ASN A 78 4.37 -7.28 -2.65
C ASN A 78 4.89 -6.65 -1.36
N ASN A 79 4.02 -6.44 -0.39
CA ASN A 79 4.33 -5.92 0.94
C ASN A 79 4.58 -7.10 1.88
N ASP A 80 5.76 -7.70 1.76
CA ASP A 80 6.19 -8.84 2.58
C ASP A 80 6.76 -8.39 3.93
N GLY A 81 7.30 -7.16 4.00
CA GLY A 81 7.74 -6.52 5.23
C GLY A 81 6.62 -5.82 5.96
N ASP A 82 6.77 -5.68 7.28
CA ASP A 82 5.78 -5.02 8.13
C ASP A 82 5.66 -3.53 7.78
N SER A 83 4.43 -3.04 7.70
CA SER A 83 4.10 -1.66 7.37
C SER A 83 3.42 -0.95 8.55
N THR A 84 3.88 0.25 8.87
CA THR A 84 3.26 1.14 9.87
C THR A 84 2.93 2.48 9.21
N ILE A 85 1.65 2.83 9.18
CA ILE A 85 1.13 4.02 8.51
C ILE A 85 0.47 4.92 9.53
N LEU A 86 0.95 6.16 9.64
CA LEU A 86 0.60 7.11 10.70
C LEU A 86 0.22 8.48 10.13
N ASP A 87 -0.61 9.20 10.89
CA ASP A 87 -0.83 10.65 10.78
C ASP A 87 -1.18 11.17 9.37
N GLY A 88 -1.97 10.40 8.61
CA GLY A 88 -2.46 10.77 7.28
C GLY A 88 -1.57 10.30 6.12
N GLY A 89 -0.65 9.37 6.36
CA GLY A 89 0.18 8.75 5.33
C GLY A 89 -0.55 7.64 4.55
N THR A 90 0.04 7.21 3.43
CA THR A 90 -0.41 6.05 2.65
C THR A 90 0.72 5.03 2.52
N GLY A 91 0.49 3.78 2.91
CA GLY A 91 1.49 2.71 2.78
C GLY A 91 1.80 2.39 1.33
N THR A 92 0.80 1.89 0.61
CA THR A 92 0.86 1.57 -0.82
C THR A 92 -0.26 2.28 -1.57
N ARG A 93 0.07 2.97 -2.66
CA ARG A 93 -0.88 3.56 -3.60
C ARG A 93 -0.64 3.01 -5.00
N ILE A 94 -1.70 2.53 -5.65
CA ILE A 94 -1.64 2.12 -7.05
C ILE A 94 -2.76 2.81 -7.83
N THR A 95 -2.40 3.50 -8.91
CA THR A 95 -3.35 4.01 -9.90
C THR A 95 -3.18 3.23 -11.19
N GLY A 96 -4.16 2.38 -11.52
CA GLY A 96 -4.12 1.52 -12.70
C GLY A 96 -5.09 0.34 -12.62
N ASP A 97 -5.64 -0.06 -13.77
CA ASP A 97 -6.55 -1.20 -13.88
C ASP A 97 -5.78 -2.52 -13.68
N ASP A 98 -6.48 -3.57 -13.24
CA ASP A 98 -5.94 -4.92 -13.02
C ASP A 98 -4.75 -4.97 -12.01
N ALA A 99 -4.61 -3.94 -11.17
CA ALA A 99 -3.55 -3.87 -10.15
C ALA A 99 -3.71 -4.97 -9.09
N THR A 100 -2.58 -5.46 -8.57
CA THR A 100 -2.54 -6.44 -7.48
C THR A 100 -1.66 -5.93 -6.33
N ALA A 101 -2.20 -5.92 -5.11
CA ALA A 101 -1.42 -5.73 -3.89
C ALA A 101 -1.46 -7.01 -3.05
N ASN A 102 -0.28 -7.55 -2.72
CA ASN A 102 -0.11 -8.72 -1.87
C ASN A 102 0.50 -8.27 -0.56
N ASN A 103 -0.27 -8.35 0.51
CA ASN A 103 0.07 -7.85 1.82
C ASN A 103 0.28 -9.04 2.76
N SER A 104 1.50 -9.57 2.72
CA SER A 104 1.91 -10.75 3.50
C SER A 104 2.47 -10.35 4.86
N GLY A 105 3.11 -9.18 4.95
CA GLY A 105 3.59 -8.57 6.18
C GLY A 105 2.46 -7.95 6.99
N ASN A 106 2.70 -7.71 8.27
CA ASN A 106 1.69 -7.09 9.13
C ASN A 106 1.55 -5.60 8.77
N THR A 107 0.33 -5.10 8.75
CA THR A 107 0.01 -3.71 8.43
C THR A 107 -0.71 -3.07 9.61
N THR A 108 -0.12 -2.02 10.19
CA THR A 108 -0.76 -1.15 11.18
C THR A 108 -1.08 0.17 10.53
N VAL A 109 -2.34 0.60 10.61
CA VAL A 109 -2.82 1.90 10.13
C VAL A 109 -3.43 2.66 11.29
N ASP A 110 -2.81 3.76 11.69
CA ASP A 110 -3.29 4.59 12.79
C ASP A 110 -3.34 6.07 12.40
N GLY A 111 -4.34 6.78 12.93
CA GLY A 111 -4.53 8.20 12.71
C GLY A 111 -5.43 8.57 11.53
N GLN A 112 -6.05 9.74 11.64
CA GLN A 112 -7.07 10.20 10.71
C GLN A 112 -6.52 10.35 9.29
N GLY A 113 -7.17 9.67 8.34
CA GLY A 113 -6.82 9.75 6.92
C GLY A 113 -5.58 8.92 6.54
N SER A 114 -5.01 8.17 7.49
CA SER A 114 -4.00 7.16 7.18
C SER A 114 -4.63 6.04 6.36
N THR A 115 -3.92 5.54 5.34
CA THR A 115 -4.39 4.43 4.50
C THR A 115 -3.32 3.36 4.33
N GLY A 116 -3.62 2.10 4.61
CA GLY A 116 -2.67 1.00 4.43
C GLY A 116 -2.37 0.73 2.95
N THR A 117 -3.39 0.29 2.21
CA THR A 117 -3.35 0.05 0.76
C THR A 117 -4.47 0.81 0.08
N GLU A 118 -4.13 1.66 -0.88
CA GLU A 118 -5.04 2.44 -1.72
C GLU A 118 -4.89 1.98 -3.18
N ILE A 119 -5.99 1.60 -3.84
CA ILE A 119 -5.99 1.29 -5.28
C ILE A 119 -7.10 2.06 -6.00
N ALA A 120 -6.72 2.86 -6.99
CA ALA A 120 -7.64 3.50 -7.93
C ALA A 120 -7.54 2.81 -9.30
N GLY A 121 -8.48 1.89 -9.58
CA GLY A 121 -8.50 1.10 -10.81
C GLY A 121 -9.52 -0.04 -10.77
N ASN A 122 -10.01 -0.42 -11.95
CA ASN A 122 -10.95 -1.53 -12.10
C ASN A 122 -10.23 -2.86 -11.96
N ASN A 123 -10.97 -3.90 -11.54
CA ASN A 123 -10.48 -5.26 -11.37
C ASN A 123 -9.28 -5.37 -10.41
N ALA A 124 -9.11 -4.40 -9.50
CA ALA A 124 -8.07 -4.42 -8.48
C ALA A 124 -8.18 -5.69 -7.63
N VAL A 125 -7.05 -6.29 -7.29
CA VAL A 125 -6.97 -7.45 -6.40
C VAL A 125 -6.11 -7.10 -5.19
N VAL A 126 -6.65 -7.30 -3.98
CA VAL A 126 -5.86 -7.19 -2.75
C VAL A 126 -5.90 -8.52 -2.01
N ASN A 127 -4.73 -9.11 -1.80
CA ASN A 127 -4.56 -10.31 -1.00
C ASN A 127 -3.99 -9.90 0.37
N GLN A 128 -4.78 -10.03 1.43
CA GLN A 128 -4.32 -9.78 2.80
C GLN A 128 -4.07 -11.11 3.50
N ASP A 129 -2.81 -11.48 3.62
CA ASP A 129 -2.39 -12.68 4.34
C ASP A 129 -1.78 -12.33 5.72
N GLY A 130 -1.19 -11.14 5.87
CA GLY A 130 -0.67 -10.61 7.15
C GLY A 130 -1.76 -10.04 8.06
N GLU A 131 -1.41 -9.72 9.30
CA GLU A 131 -2.32 -9.05 10.23
C GLU A 131 -2.61 -7.61 9.79
N LEU A 132 -3.86 -7.19 9.81
CA LEU A 132 -4.30 -5.82 9.51
C LEU A 132 -4.92 -5.19 10.76
N ASP A 133 -4.23 -4.23 11.38
CA ASP A 133 -4.71 -3.47 12.54
C ASP A 133 -5.00 -2.02 12.12
N VAL A 134 -6.22 -1.55 12.35
CA VAL A 134 -6.69 -0.23 11.90
C VAL A 134 -7.32 0.53 13.06
N SER A 135 -6.81 1.72 13.37
CA SER A 135 -7.27 2.57 14.46
C SER A 135 -7.27 4.07 14.11
N GLY A 136 -7.73 4.91 15.03
CA GLY A 136 -7.58 6.37 14.95
C GLY A 136 -8.26 7.08 13.77
N GLY A 137 -9.24 6.46 13.12
CA GLY A 137 -9.90 7.00 11.92
C GLY A 137 -9.14 6.70 10.61
N GLY A 138 -8.29 5.68 10.61
CA GLY A 138 -7.55 5.19 9.43
C GLY A 138 -8.34 4.18 8.59
N HIS A 139 -7.89 3.96 7.36
CA HIS A 139 -8.43 2.98 6.41
C HIS A 139 -7.40 1.86 6.14
N GLY A 140 -7.76 0.60 6.33
CA GLY A 140 -6.86 -0.52 6.06
C GLY A 140 -6.61 -0.70 4.56
N ILE A 141 -7.66 -1.10 3.85
CA ILE A 141 -7.70 -1.24 2.39
C ILE A 141 -8.78 -0.33 1.84
N ASP A 142 -8.42 0.53 0.90
CA ASP A 142 -9.34 1.42 0.20
C ASP A 142 -9.20 1.22 -1.31
N ILE A 143 -10.30 0.93 -1.99
CA ILE A 143 -10.31 0.68 -3.43
C ILE A 143 -11.40 1.51 -4.09
N THR A 144 -11.03 2.30 -5.08
CA THR A 144 -11.98 2.94 -6.01
C THR A 144 -11.89 2.27 -7.37
N GLY A 145 -12.95 1.59 -7.78
CA GLY A 145 -13.00 0.91 -9.09
C GLY A 145 -13.94 -0.29 -9.13
N ASP A 146 -14.47 -0.59 -10.31
CA ASP A 146 -15.42 -1.68 -10.49
C ASP A 146 -14.72 -3.04 -10.44
N SER A 147 -15.45 -4.06 -10.00
CA SER A 147 -15.05 -5.48 -10.01
C SER A 147 -13.79 -5.78 -9.18
N ALA A 148 -13.49 -4.93 -8.18
CA ALA A 148 -12.42 -5.19 -7.23
C ALA A 148 -12.65 -6.49 -6.44
N THR A 149 -11.57 -7.19 -6.11
CA THR A 149 -11.58 -8.39 -5.26
C THR A 149 -10.64 -8.18 -4.09
N VAL A 150 -11.12 -8.40 -2.86
CA VAL A 150 -10.30 -8.41 -1.66
C VAL A 150 -10.40 -9.80 -1.01
N ASP A 151 -9.27 -10.48 -0.91
CA ASP A 151 -9.12 -11.78 -0.25
C ASP A 151 -8.38 -11.58 1.07
N ASN A 152 -9.12 -11.44 2.17
CA ASN A 152 -8.59 -11.33 3.52
C ASN A 152 -8.50 -12.69 4.20
N LYS A 153 -7.30 -13.26 4.27
CA LYS A 153 -6.99 -14.49 5.01
C LYS A 153 -6.25 -14.21 6.33
N GLY A 154 -5.66 -13.03 6.48
CA GLY A 154 -5.04 -12.56 7.71
C GLY A 154 -6.06 -12.11 8.76
N GLY A 155 -5.61 -12.00 10.02
CA GLY A 155 -6.42 -11.41 11.08
C GLY A 155 -6.67 -9.92 10.81
N MET A 156 -7.87 -9.43 11.15
CA MET A 156 -8.23 -8.03 10.98
C MET A 156 -8.82 -7.46 12.26
N THR A 157 -8.17 -6.43 12.80
CA THR A 157 -8.66 -5.65 13.94
C THR A 157 -8.98 -4.24 13.47
N VAL A 158 -10.18 -3.75 13.80
CA VAL A 158 -10.59 -2.36 13.53
C VAL A 158 -11.09 -1.76 14.84
N ALA A 159 -10.47 -0.69 15.27
CA ALA A 159 -10.74 0.01 16.52
C ALA A 159 -11.00 1.50 16.27
N ASP A 160 -11.59 2.17 17.26
CA ASP A 160 -11.95 3.59 17.25
C ASP A 160 -13.05 4.02 16.25
N ALA A 161 -13.54 5.24 16.45
CA ALA A 161 -14.54 5.83 15.58
C ALA A 161 -13.92 6.15 14.21
N ASP A 162 -14.74 6.05 13.16
CA ASP A 162 -14.41 6.40 11.78
C ASP A 162 -13.32 5.55 11.12
N SER A 163 -12.75 4.55 11.81
CA SER A 163 -11.82 3.59 11.22
C SER A 163 -12.54 2.57 10.33
N ILE A 164 -11.90 2.19 9.22
CA ILE A 164 -12.45 1.25 8.25
C ILE A 164 -11.41 0.18 7.90
N GLY A 165 -11.76 -1.10 8.04
CA GLY A 165 -10.86 -2.20 7.64
C GLY A 165 -10.73 -2.33 6.13
N ILE A 166 -11.86 -2.48 5.42
CA ILE A 166 -11.94 -2.58 3.96
C ILE A 166 -13.05 -1.64 3.47
N GLN A 167 -12.70 -0.72 2.57
CA GLN A 167 -13.62 0.10 1.80
C GLN A 167 -13.45 -0.19 0.31
N ILE A 168 -14.57 -0.34 -0.40
CA ILE A 168 -14.58 -0.44 -1.86
C ILE A 168 -15.70 0.43 -2.43
N ASP A 169 -15.31 1.43 -3.20
CA ASP A 169 -16.18 2.32 -3.94
C ASP A 169 -16.19 1.90 -5.42
N GLY A 170 -17.06 0.94 -5.76
CA GLY A 170 -17.23 0.45 -7.13
C GLY A 170 -18.30 -0.64 -7.26
N ASP A 171 -18.76 -0.90 -8.48
CA ASP A 171 -19.76 -1.93 -8.75
C ASP A 171 -19.14 -3.33 -8.78
N LYS A 172 -19.92 -4.37 -8.42
CA LYS A 172 -19.51 -5.79 -8.52
C LYS A 172 -18.27 -6.18 -7.70
N ALA A 173 -17.97 -5.44 -6.64
CA ALA A 173 -16.91 -5.81 -5.71
C ALA A 173 -17.15 -7.19 -5.08
N VAL A 174 -16.07 -7.93 -4.84
CA VAL A 174 -16.05 -9.21 -4.12
C VAL A 174 -15.12 -9.07 -2.93
N VAL A 175 -15.61 -9.42 -1.73
CA VAL A 175 -14.79 -9.47 -0.52
C VAL A 175 -14.93 -10.86 0.09
N ASN A 176 -13.81 -11.57 0.20
CA ASN A 176 -13.71 -12.86 0.87
C ASN A 176 -12.95 -12.63 2.18
N ASN A 177 -13.58 -12.89 3.31
CA ASN A 177 -12.98 -12.70 4.63
C ASN A 177 -12.92 -14.05 5.38
N ASP A 178 -11.76 -14.70 5.26
CA ASP A 178 -11.43 -16.00 5.83
C ASP A 178 -10.47 -15.89 7.03
N GLY A 179 -10.11 -14.67 7.45
CA GLY A 179 -9.25 -14.41 8.61
C GLY A 179 -9.79 -15.00 9.92
N ASP A 180 -8.90 -15.58 10.73
CA ASP A 180 -9.24 -16.10 12.06
C ASP A 180 -9.77 -14.95 12.95
N ASN A 181 -10.98 -15.14 13.52
CA ASN A 181 -11.56 -14.23 14.52
C ASN A 181 -10.94 -14.43 15.89
#